data_AF-A0A7C1KM56-F1
#
_entry.id   AF-A0A7C1KM56-F1
#
_cell.length_a   1.000
_cell.length_b   1.000
_cell.length_c   1.000
_cell.angle_alpha   90.00
_cell.angle_beta   90.00
_cell.angle_gamma   90.00
#
_symmetry.space_group_name_H-M   'P 1'
#
loop_
_entity.id
_entity.type
_entity.pdbx_description
1 polymer ?
#
loop_
_entity_poly.entity_id
_entity_poly.type
_entity_poly.pdbx_seq_one_letter_code
_entity_poly.pdbx_strand_id
1 'polypeptide(L)'
;MKNCSECKQVLPKTMFHKATREKDGLSYMCKSCRSKTRKVPEETKIRNKAKRDLELIVNSLSDVDAAYIAGLLDGEGNISLLRNHSKNPNRKNRTPSYVLRLSINNTFPGIVEWVQMKVGHGRVYLENRSASSRKQSYRWSITGRRCLGFLREVYPYLKIKKLQAEVAFTYGRTISYSGHCKLNEEVIVFRDELRRQISDLNG
;
A
#
# COMPACT_ATOMS: atom_id res chain seq x y z
N MET A 1 -27.17 -14.19 -32.15
CA MET A 1 -27.89 -13.87 -30.89
C MET A 1 -27.49 -14.84 -29.79
N LYS A 2 -27.71 -14.53 -28.51
CA LYS A 2 -27.50 -15.40 -27.34
C LYS A 2 -28.57 -15.12 -26.28
N ASN A 3 -29.06 -16.16 -25.60
CA ASN A 3 -30.02 -16.03 -24.51
C ASN A 3 -29.32 -15.71 -23.18
N CYS A 4 -29.82 -14.72 -22.44
CA CYS A 4 -29.39 -14.44 -21.07
C CYS A 4 -30.10 -15.35 -20.07
N SER A 5 -29.33 -16.13 -19.31
CA SER A 5 -29.84 -16.95 -18.19
C SER A 5 -30.68 -16.19 -17.16
N GLU A 6 -30.35 -14.93 -16.89
CA GLU A 6 -31.03 -14.11 -15.89
C GLU A 6 -32.33 -13.48 -16.43
N CYS A 7 -32.24 -12.49 -17.34
CA CYS A 7 -33.44 -11.82 -17.87
C CYS A 7 -34.21 -12.59 -18.96
N LYS A 8 -33.73 -13.77 -19.36
CA LYS A 8 -34.34 -14.64 -20.40
C LYS A 8 -34.50 -14.02 -21.79
N GLN A 9 -33.90 -12.84 -22.03
CA GLN A 9 -33.96 -12.17 -23.33
C GLN A 9 -32.91 -12.71 -24.32
N VAL A 10 -33.30 -12.79 -25.59
CA VAL A 10 -32.42 -13.11 -26.72
C VAL A 10 -31.74 -11.82 -27.20
N LEU A 11 -30.44 -11.68 -26.92
CA LEU A 11 -29.69 -10.44 -27.13
C LEU A 11 -28.52 -10.63 -28.11
N PRO A 12 -28.01 -9.56 -28.73
CA PRO A 12 -26.78 -9.61 -29.52
C PRO A 12 -25.60 -10.12 -28.69
N LYS A 13 -24.68 -10.87 -29.31
CA LYS A 13 -23.47 -11.41 -28.66
C LYS A 13 -22.60 -10.31 -28.02
N THR A 14 -22.64 -9.09 -28.54
CA THR A 14 -21.96 -7.89 -27.99
C THR A 14 -22.45 -7.50 -26.60
N MET A 15 -23.66 -7.92 -26.21
CA MET A 15 -24.25 -7.68 -24.89
C MET A 15 -23.75 -8.65 -23.82
N PHE A 16 -22.82 -9.54 -24.14
CA PHE A 16 -22.23 -10.51 -23.21
C PHE A 16 -20.73 -10.24 -23.04
N HIS A 17 -20.17 -10.57 -21.88
CA HIS A 17 -18.72 -10.53 -21.67
C HIS A 17 -18.07 -11.78 -22.26
N LYS A 18 -16.81 -11.68 -22.69
CA LYS A 18 -16.01 -12.86 -23.04
C LYS A 18 -15.84 -13.77 -21.82
N ALA A 19 -15.97 -15.08 -22.02
CA ALA A 19 -15.79 -16.10 -20.99
C ALA A 19 -15.08 -17.31 -21.60
N THR A 20 -13.84 -17.55 -21.19
CA THR A 20 -12.98 -18.61 -21.75
C THR A 20 -13.41 -20.02 -21.38
N ARG A 21 -14.28 -20.16 -20.37
CA ARG A 21 -14.80 -21.44 -19.89
C ARG A 21 -16.09 -21.88 -20.57
N GLU A 22 -16.69 -21.01 -21.39
CA GLU A 22 -17.97 -21.25 -22.05
C GLU A 22 -17.74 -21.72 -23.49
N LYS A 23 -18.53 -22.69 -23.96
CA LYS A 23 -18.38 -23.30 -25.30
C LYS A 23 -18.42 -22.28 -26.43
N ASP A 24 -19.21 -21.22 -26.29
CA ASP A 24 -19.35 -20.15 -27.29
C ASP A 24 -18.47 -18.92 -27.01
N GLY A 25 -17.58 -19.01 -26.01
CA GLY A 25 -16.66 -17.94 -25.62
C GLY A 25 -17.33 -16.74 -24.94
N LEU A 26 -18.62 -16.81 -24.61
CA LEU A 26 -19.38 -15.70 -24.05
C LEU A 26 -20.07 -16.10 -22.75
N SER A 27 -20.11 -15.18 -21.77
CA SER A 27 -20.80 -15.38 -20.50
C SER A 27 -22.27 -15.79 -20.70
N TYR A 28 -22.77 -16.68 -19.84
CA TYR A 28 -24.17 -17.10 -19.81
C TYR A 28 -25.16 -15.99 -19.37
N MET A 29 -24.64 -14.84 -18.91
CA MET A 29 -25.43 -13.70 -18.45
C MET A 29 -25.02 -12.41 -19.17
N CYS A 30 -26.01 -11.59 -19.56
CA CYS A 30 -25.75 -10.33 -20.24
C CYS A 30 -25.10 -9.28 -19.33
N LYS A 31 -24.45 -8.28 -19.92
CA LYS A 31 -23.73 -7.20 -19.22
C LYS A 31 -24.62 -6.44 -18.22
N SER A 32 -25.89 -6.20 -18.57
CA SER A 32 -26.83 -5.48 -17.71
C SER A 32 -27.23 -6.29 -16.48
N CYS A 33 -27.62 -7.55 -16.66
CA CYS A 33 -27.92 -8.46 -15.55
C CYS A 33 -26.70 -8.70 -14.66
N ARG A 34 -25.51 -8.85 -15.25
CA ARG A 34 -24.25 -8.99 -14.52
C ARG A 34 -23.92 -7.75 -13.68
N SER A 35 -24.26 -6.56 -14.17
CA SER A 35 -24.07 -5.31 -13.42
C SER A 35 -24.97 -5.26 -12.18
N LYS A 36 -26.22 -5.73 -12.30
CA LYS A 36 -27.19 -5.79 -11.19
C LYS A 36 -26.75 -6.80 -10.11
N THR A 37 -26.34 -8.00 -10.50
CA THR A 37 -25.89 -9.05 -9.58
C THR A 37 -24.55 -8.77 -8.90
N ARG A 38 -23.75 -7.83 -9.44
CA ARG A 38 -22.45 -7.42 -8.87
C ARG A 38 -22.52 -6.35 -7.79
N LYS A 39 -23.68 -5.74 -7.54
CA LYS A 39 -23.79 -4.71 -6.48
C LYS A 39 -23.67 -5.38 -5.12
N VAL A 40 -22.47 -5.33 -4.55
CA VAL A 40 -22.25 -5.70 -3.14
C VAL A 40 -23.17 -4.82 -2.28
N PRO A 41 -23.96 -5.39 -1.35
CA PRO A 41 -24.81 -4.61 -0.46
C PRO A 41 -24.03 -3.52 0.27
N GLU A 42 -24.61 -2.34 0.46
CA GLU A 42 -23.90 -1.18 1.02
C GLU A 42 -23.38 -1.48 2.43
N GLU A 43 -24.18 -2.16 3.26
CA GLU A 43 -23.78 -2.66 4.58
C GLU A 43 -22.55 -3.58 4.52
N THR A 44 -22.47 -4.44 3.50
CA THR A 44 -21.31 -5.32 3.30
C THR A 44 -20.06 -4.51 2.92
N LYS A 45 -20.20 -3.45 2.11
CA LYS A 45 -19.08 -2.55 1.81
C LYS A 45 -18.60 -1.81 3.06
N ILE A 46 -19.54 -1.29 3.88
CA ILE A 46 -19.24 -0.60 5.13
C ILE A 46 -18.49 -1.54 6.08
N ARG A 47 -19.01 -2.76 6.31
CA ARG A 47 -18.37 -3.78 7.16
C ARG A 47 -16.97 -4.13 6.66
N ASN A 48 -16.80 -4.37 5.36
CA ASN A 48 -15.50 -4.70 4.77
C ASN A 48 -14.51 -3.54 4.86
N LYS A 49 -14.99 -2.29 4.76
CA LYS A 49 -14.17 -1.10 4.99
C LYS A 49 -13.74 -1.01 6.45
N ALA A 50 -14.69 -1.08 7.39
CA ALA A 50 -14.40 -1.03 8.82
C ALA A 50 -13.39 -2.12 9.25
N LYS A 51 -13.55 -3.35 8.76
CA LYS A 51 -12.58 -4.43 9.00
C LYS A 51 -11.19 -4.10 8.46
N ARG A 52 -11.08 -3.58 7.23
CA ARG A 52 -9.79 -3.14 6.67
C ARG A 52 -9.18 -1.99 7.45
N ASP A 53 -9.99 -1.04 7.88
CA ASP A 53 -9.52 0.11 8.65
C ASP A 53 -8.96 -0.35 10.00
N LEU A 54 -9.64 -1.29 10.67
CA LEU A 54 -9.17 -1.93 11.90
C LEU A 54 -7.84 -2.67 11.70
N GLU A 55 -7.68 -3.42 10.61
CA GLU A 55 -6.43 -4.14 10.26
C GLU A 55 -5.25 -3.21 9.91
N LEU A 56 -5.49 -1.90 9.80
CA LEU A 56 -4.48 -0.89 9.50
C LEU A 56 -4.06 -0.08 10.74
N ILE A 57 -4.73 -0.27 11.88
CA ILE A 57 -4.44 0.44 13.14
C ILE A 57 -3.15 -0.11 13.74
N VAL A 58 -2.17 0.77 13.93
CA VAL A 58 -1.00 0.49 14.76
C VAL A 58 -1.36 0.65 16.23
N ASN A 59 -0.60 0.01 17.12
CA ASN A 59 -0.76 0.25 18.55
C ASN A 59 -0.51 1.73 18.88
N SER A 60 -1.28 2.28 19.82
CA SER A 60 -0.96 3.58 20.41
C SER A 60 0.31 3.45 21.23
N LEU A 61 1.27 4.35 20.99
CA LEU A 61 2.55 4.35 21.70
C LEU A 61 2.47 5.27 22.92
N SER A 62 3.14 4.91 24.00
CA SER A 62 3.39 5.87 25.08
C SER A 62 4.31 6.98 24.58
N ASP A 63 4.20 8.19 25.14
CA ASP A 63 5.05 9.32 24.77
C ASP A 63 6.55 8.99 24.82
N VAL A 64 6.96 8.20 25.83
CA VAL A 64 8.35 7.77 26.01
C VAL A 64 8.78 6.80 24.90
N ASP A 65 7.96 5.80 24.59
CA ASP A 65 8.25 4.85 23.51
C ASP A 65 8.27 5.58 22.15
N ALA A 66 7.30 6.46 21.92
CA ALA A 66 7.19 7.26 20.69
C ALA A 66 8.41 8.17 20.50
N ALA A 67 8.84 8.88 21.55
CA ALA A 67 10.01 9.74 21.52
C ALA A 67 11.30 8.95 21.27
N TYR A 68 11.46 7.81 21.94
CA TYR A 68 12.63 6.94 21.76
C TYR A 68 12.69 6.39 20.32
N ILE A 69 11.56 5.87 19.80
CA ILE A 69 11.49 5.35 18.44
C ILE A 69 11.69 6.46 17.41
N ALA A 70 11.21 7.69 17.66
CA ALA A 70 11.48 8.84 16.81
C ALA A 70 12.98 9.14 16.74
N GLY A 71 13.70 9.08 17.86
CA GLY A 71 15.16 9.21 17.90
C GLY A 71 15.87 8.13 17.09
N LEU A 72 15.46 6.86 17.22
CA LEU A 72 15.98 5.77 16.38
C LEU A 72 15.72 6.01 14.89
N LEU A 73 14.52 6.47 14.54
CA LEU A 73 14.14 6.76 13.17
C LEU A 73 14.97 7.91 12.59
N ASP A 74 15.23 8.96 13.37
CA ASP A 74 16.07 10.08 12.96
C ASP A 74 17.53 9.66 12.74
N GLY A 75 18.09 8.82 13.61
CA GLY A 75 19.49 8.38 13.54
C GLY A 75 19.76 7.23 12.55
N GLU A 76 18.91 6.21 12.53
CA GLU A 76 19.15 4.95 11.80
C GLU A 76 18.02 4.58 10.84
N GLY A 77 16.99 5.43 10.74
CA GLY A 77 15.83 5.16 9.93
C GLY A 77 15.84 5.80 8.55
N ASN A 78 14.86 5.41 7.74
CA ASN A 78 14.64 5.92 6.40
C ASN A 78 13.14 6.06 6.14
N ILE A 79 12.73 7.22 5.61
CA ILE A 79 11.40 7.47 5.06
C ILE A 79 11.56 7.62 3.54
N SER A 80 10.88 6.76 2.77
CA SER A 80 11.02 6.71 1.32
C SER A 80 9.69 6.48 0.61
N LEU A 81 9.54 7.09 -0.58
CA LEU A 81 8.43 6.82 -1.48
C LEU A 81 8.94 6.08 -2.71
N LEU A 82 8.65 4.79 -2.78
CA LEU A 82 9.13 3.92 -3.85
C LEU A 82 8.15 3.93 -5.01
N ARG A 83 8.67 4.02 -6.24
CA ARG A 83 7.91 3.85 -7.48
C ARG A 83 8.22 2.49 -8.10
N ASN A 84 7.20 1.66 -8.27
CA ASN A 84 7.32 0.34 -8.88
C ASN A 84 6.62 0.30 -10.24
N HIS A 85 7.26 -0.40 -11.18
CA HIS A 85 6.72 -0.72 -12.50
C HIS A 85 6.36 -2.19 -12.59
N SER A 86 5.33 -2.50 -13.38
CA SER A 86 5.03 -3.90 -13.72
C SER A 86 6.15 -4.45 -14.59
N LYS A 87 6.91 -5.43 -14.08
CA LYS A 87 7.91 -6.17 -14.86
C LYS A 87 7.30 -7.19 -15.83
N ASN A 88 5.99 -7.44 -15.73
CA ASN A 88 5.32 -8.42 -16.58
C ASN A 88 5.04 -7.82 -17.98
N PRO A 89 5.59 -8.40 -19.06
CA PRO A 89 5.42 -7.89 -20.43
C PRO A 89 3.97 -7.95 -20.92
N ASN A 90 3.13 -8.85 -20.37
CA ASN A 90 1.70 -8.93 -20.66
C ASN A 90 0.86 -7.86 -19.91
N ARG A 91 1.51 -6.99 -19.15
CA ARG A 91 0.88 -5.93 -18.33
C ARG A 91 1.48 -4.55 -18.61
N LYS A 92 1.93 -4.29 -19.84
CA LYS A 92 2.51 -2.99 -20.28
C LYS A 92 1.59 -1.78 -20.00
N ASN A 93 0.27 -1.96 -20.04
CA ASN A 93 -0.70 -0.86 -19.83
C ASN A 93 -1.06 -0.60 -18.35
N ARG A 94 -0.30 -1.14 -17.38
CA ARG A 94 -0.51 -0.84 -15.96
C ARG A 94 0.18 0.48 -15.59
N THR A 95 -0.57 1.34 -14.91
CA THR A 95 -0.01 2.55 -14.29
C THR A 95 1.02 2.19 -13.21
N PRO A 96 2.00 3.07 -12.95
CA PRO A 96 2.96 2.86 -11.88
C PRO A 96 2.25 2.73 -10.53
N SER A 97 2.91 2.04 -9.59
CA SER A 97 2.44 1.95 -8.21
C SER A 97 3.44 2.61 -7.27
N TYR A 98 2.93 3.24 -6.24
CA TYR A 98 3.73 3.98 -5.26
C TYR A 98 3.58 3.33 -3.89
N VAL A 99 4.68 3.19 -3.17
CA VAL A 99 4.71 2.58 -1.84
C VAL A 99 5.49 3.47 -0.92
N LEU A 100 4.78 4.11 0.02
CA LEU A 100 5.42 4.72 1.18
C LEU A 100 6.01 3.60 2.03
N ARG A 101 7.28 3.74 2.37
CA ARG A 101 8.04 2.81 3.20
C ARG A 101 8.81 3.59 4.25
N LEU A 102 8.74 3.08 5.46
CA LEU A 102 9.61 3.45 6.55
C LEU A 102 10.40 2.23 7.00
N SER A 103 11.66 2.42 7.34
CA SER A 103 12.48 1.37 7.96
C SER A 103 13.41 1.92 9.04
N ILE A 104 13.76 1.06 9.99
CA ILE A 104 14.81 1.27 10.98
C ILE A 104 15.78 0.09 10.85
N ASN A 105 17.08 0.40 10.73
CA ASN A 105 18.13 -0.57 10.47
C ASN A 105 19.13 -0.57 11.63
N ASN A 106 19.35 -1.72 12.27
CA ASN A 106 20.32 -1.83 13.36
C ASN A 106 21.11 -3.15 13.26
N THR A 107 22.25 -3.23 13.94
CA THR A 107 23.03 -4.47 14.08
C THR A 107 22.58 -5.31 15.28
N PHE A 108 21.88 -4.70 16.24
CA PHE A 108 21.24 -5.38 17.36
C PHE A 108 19.80 -5.77 16.99
N PRO A 109 19.45 -7.07 16.95
CA PRO A 109 18.11 -7.52 16.57
C PRO A 109 17.04 -7.12 17.59
N GLY A 110 17.38 -7.13 18.89
CA GLY A 110 16.42 -6.88 19.96
C GLY A 110 15.72 -5.52 19.84
N ILE A 111 16.39 -4.50 19.28
CA ILE A 111 15.75 -3.19 19.12
C ILE A 111 14.72 -3.18 18.00
N VAL A 112 14.99 -3.83 16.86
CA VAL A 112 14.04 -3.87 15.75
C VAL A 112 12.84 -4.78 16.06
N GLU A 113 13.06 -5.83 16.87
CA GLU A 113 12.01 -6.69 17.42
C GLU A 113 11.16 -5.94 18.45
N TRP A 114 11.79 -5.17 19.33
CA TRP A 114 11.09 -4.31 20.28
C TRP A 114 10.22 -3.27 19.58
N VAL A 115 10.72 -2.61 18.53
CA VAL A 115 9.90 -1.69 17.70
C VAL A 115 8.72 -2.44 17.08
N GLN A 116 8.93 -3.62 16.51
CA GLN A 116 7.84 -4.42 15.93
C GLN A 116 6.76 -4.73 16.96
N MET A 117 7.16 -5.17 18.16
CA MET A 117 6.26 -5.50 19.25
C MET A 117 5.48 -4.27 19.72
N LYS A 118 6.15 -3.13 19.95
CA LYS A 118 5.51 -1.88 20.37
C LYS A 118 4.50 -1.39 19.35
N VAL A 119 4.86 -1.38 18.06
CA VAL A 119 4.00 -0.87 16.98
C VAL A 119 2.87 -1.87 16.62
N GLY A 120 3.04 -3.16 16.91
CA GLY A 120 2.08 -4.23 16.56
C GLY A 120 2.05 -4.58 15.07
N HIS A 121 2.91 -3.95 14.28
CA HIS A 121 2.91 -4.01 12.81
C HIS A 121 4.32 -3.87 12.23
N GLY A 122 4.42 -4.05 10.91
CA GLY A 122 5.68 -4.10 10.19
C GLY A 122 6.31 -5.50 10.23
N ARG A 123 7.45 -5.62 9.57
CA ARG A 123 8.19 -6.88 9.44
C ARG A 123 9.65 -6.63 9.72
N VAL A 124 10.25 -7.52 10.50
CA VAL A 124 11.69 -7.61 10.68
C VAL A 124 12.28 -8.48 9.57
N TYR A 125 13.36 -8.02 8.98
CA TYR A 125 14.10 -8.69 7.92
C TYR A 125 15.55 -8.86 8.35
N LEU A 126 16.11 -10.03 8.07
CA LEU A 126 17.53 -10.23 8.05
C LEU A 126 18.08 -9.64 6.75
N GLU A 127 19.04 -8.73 6.83
CA GLU A 127 19.66 -8.18 5.63
C GLU A 127 20.80 -9.11 5.18
N ASN A 128 20.67 -9.65 3.98
CA ASN A 128 21.72 -10.46 3.36
C ASN A 128 22.88 -9.56 2.97
N ARG A 129 24.06 -9.76 3.57
CA ARG A 129 25.27 -9.04 3.19
C ARG A 129 26.11 -9.90 2.25
N SER A 130 26.50 -9.31 1.12
CA SER A 130 27.35 -9.95 0.10
C SER A 130 28.85 -9.95 0.43
N ALA A 131 29.26 -9.38 1.57
CA ALA A 131 30.67 -9.25 1.96
C ALA A 131 30.93 -9.72 3.40
N SER A 132 31.98 -10.52 3.59
CA SER A 132 32.30 -11.27 4.82
C SER A 132 32.76 -10.43 6.01
N SER A 133 33.06 -9.13 5.83
CA SER A 133 33.70 -8.30 6.87
C SER A 133 32.75 -7.39 7.66
N ARG A 134 31.47 -7.33 7.29
CA ARG A 134 30.49 -6.42 7.90
C ARG A 134 29.58 -7.17 8.87
N LYS A 135 29.38 -6.64 10.08
CA LYS A 135 28.44 -7.20 11.08
C LYS A 135 27.05 -7.44 10.48
N GLN A 136 26.37 -8.52 10.87
CA GLN A 136 24.98 -8.78 10.48
C GLN A 136 24.09 -7.58 10.82
N SER A 137 23.14 -7.23 9.96
CA SER A 137 22.14 -6.19 10.24
C SER A 137 20.72 -6.69 10.07
N TYR A 138 19.82 -6.07 10.82
CA TYR A 138 18.40 -6.34 10.84
C TYR A 138 17.66 -5.07 10.47
N ARG A 139 16.53 -5.22 9.78
CA ARG A 139 15.69 -4.09 9.38
C ARG A 139 14.25 -4.34 9.80
N TRP A 140 13.72 -3.48 10.64
CA TRP A 140 12.26 -3.36 10.77
C TRP A 140 11.74 -2.45 9.65
N SER A 141 10.63 -2.83 9.02
CA SER A 141 10.00 -1.99 7.99
C SER A 141 8.49 -2.08 7.98
N ILE A 142 7.87 -0.93 7.77
CA ILE A 142 6.42 -0.75 7.66
C ILE A 142 6.10 0.02 6.37
N THR A 143 4.99 -0.32 5.72
CA THR A 143 4.64 0.24 4.41
C THR A 143 3.17 0.62 4.31
N GLY A 144 2.85 1.45 3.31
CA GLY A 144 1.48 1.80 2.96
C GLY A 144 0.77 2.61 4.06
N ARG A 145 -0.51 2.30 4.29
CA ARG A 145 -1.34 3.05 5.25
C ARG A 145 -0.93 2.85 6.71
N ARG A 146 -0.46 1.65 7.06
CA ARG A 146 0.07 1.37 8.42
C ARG A 146 1.27 2.25 8.73
N CYS A 147 2.11 2.52 7.73
CA CYS A 147 3.23 3.44 7.85
C CYS A 147 2.76 4.85 8.21
N LEU A 148 1.64 5.33 7.65
CA LEU A 148 1.08 6.64 8.02
C LEU A 148 0.52 6.66 9.44
N GLY A 149 -0.09 5.55 9.89
CA GLY A 149 -0.53 5.40 11.27
C GLY A 149 0.64 5.53 12.23
N PHE A 150 1.66 4.69 12.06
CA PHE A 150 2.89 4.74 12.85
C PHE A 150 3.58 6.11 12.81
N LEU A 151 3.69 6.70 11.62
CA LEU A 151 4.37 7.98 11.46
C LEU A 151 3.67 9.11 12.24
N ARG A 152 2.34 9.06 12.42
CA ARG A 152 1.62 10.03 13.26
C ARG A 152 1.98 9.92 14.74
N GLU A 153 2.19 8.69 15.25
CA GLU A 153 2.57 8.48 16.65
C GLU A 153 3.94 9.09 16.96
N VAL A 154 4.90 8.96 16.04
CA VAL A 154 6.28 9.43 16.27
C VAL A 154 6.54 10.86 15.80
N TYR A 155 5.69 11.41 14.92
CA TYR A 155 5.87 12.74 14.31
C TYR A 155 6.08 13.90 15.30
N PRO A 156 5.39 13.98 16.46
CA PRO A 156 5.60 15.06 17.43
C PRO A 156 7.06 15.14 17.92
N TYR A 157 7.76 14.00 17.95
CA TYR A 157 9.09 13.88 18.52
C TYR A 157 10.21 13.91 17.47
N LEU A 158 9.89 13.76 16.18
CA LEU A 158 10.87 13.84 15.09
C LEU A 158 11.53 15.21 15.01
N LYS A 159 12.84 15.21 14.73
CA LYS A 159 13.69 16.38 14.53
C LYS A 159 14.26 16.41 13.11
N ILE A 160 14.96 15.36 12.71
CA ILE A 160 15.71 15.32 11.45
C ILE A 160 14.77 15.00 10.28
N LYS A 161 13.91 14.00 10.44
CA LYS A 161 13.08 13.47 9.35
C LYS A 161 11.68 14.07 9.27
N LYS A 162 11.49 15.26 9.84
CA LYS A 162 10.18 15.90 9.97
C LYS A 162 9.60 16.35 8.63
N LEU A 163 10.43 16.92 7.75
CA LEU A 163 10.01 17.34 6.41
C LEU A 163 9.63 16.15 5.53
N GLN A 164 10.40 15.05 5.60
CA GLN A 164 10.08 13.80 4.90
C GLN A 164 8.73 13.26 5.38
N ALA A 165 8.43 13.39 6.68
CA ALA A 165 7.15 12.97 7.24
C ALA A 165 5.97 13.82 6.73
N GLU A 166 6.15 15.14 6.57
CA GLU A 166 5.13 16.03 6.01
C GLU A 166 4.81 15.69 4.55
N VAL A 167 5.84 15.43 3.74
CA VAL A 167 5.65 14.96 2.35
C VAL A 167 4.93 13.61 2.34
N ALA A 168 5.26 12.72 3.28
CA ALA A 168 4.58 11.43 3.43
C ALA A 168 3.09 11.59 3.80
N PHE A 169 2.73 12.54 4.68
CA PHE A 169 1.33 12.84 4.98
C PHE A 169 0.57 13.38 3.76
N THR A 170 1.22 14.24 2.97
CA THR A 170 0.67 14.73 1.69
C THR A 170 0.42 13.57 0.72
N TYR A 171 1.37 12.66 0.55
CA TYR A 171 1.18 11.44 -0.24
C TYR A 171 0.00 10.61 0.30
N GLY A 172 -0.12 10.48 1.62
CA GLY A 172 -1.17 9.72 2.29
C GLY A 172 -2.59 10.15 1.92
N ARG A 173 -2.80 11.45 1.67
CA ARG A 173 -4.10 12.01 1.22
C ARG A 173 -4.50 11.53 -0.18
N THR A 174 -3.54 11.08 -0.99
CA THR A 174 -3.79 10.59 -2.36
C THR A 174 -4.12 9.09 -2.41
N ILE A 175 -3.94 8.34 -1.32
CA ILE A 175 -4.07 6.88 -1.34
C ILE A 175 -5.56 6.49 -1.37
N SER A 176 -6.01 5.86 -2.46
CA SER A 176 -7.37 5.30 -2.55
C SER A 176 -7.50 4.00 -1.76
N TYR A 177 -8.71 3.68 -1.28
CA TYR A 177 -8.99 2.42 -0.54
C TYR A 177 -9.00 1.19 -1.45
N SER A 178 -9.25 1.41 -2.73
CA SER A 178 -9.17 0.40 -3.78
C SER A 178 -7.71 0.17 -4.15
N GLY A 179 -7.06 -0.86 -3.58
CA GLY A 179 -5.63 -1.17 -3.78
C GLY A 179 -5.16 -1.36 -5.23
N HIS A 180 -6.07 -1.31 -6.21
CA HIS A 180 -5.78 -1.39 -7.64
C HIS A 180 -6.68 -0.46 -8.46
N CYS A 181 -6.56 0.86 -8.27
CA CYS A 181 -7.10 1.82 -9.24
C CYS A 181 -6.05 2.16 -10.30
N LYS A 182 -6.50 2.33 -11.56
CA LYS A 182 -5.69 2.97 -12.59
C LYS A 182 -5.53 4.43 -12.18
N LEU A 183 -4.30 4.92 -12.10
CA LEU A 183 -4.02 6.33 -11.81
C LEU A 183 -4.21 7.17 -13.08
N ASN A 184 -4.74 8.38 -12.94
CA ASN A 184 -4.68 9.38 -14.00
C ASN A 184 -3.28 10.01 -14.04
N GLU A 185 -2.99 10.75 -15.11
CA GLU A 185 -1.68 11.34 -15.36
C GLU A 185 -1.31 12.40 -14.32
N GLU A 186 -2.25 13.26 -13.93
CA GLU A 186 -2.07 14.29 -12.90
C GLU A 186 -1.60 13.70 -11.56
N VAL A 187 -2.23 12.62 -11.09
CA VAL A 187 -1.84 11.95 -9.84
C VAL A 187 -0.47 11.29 -9.96
N ILE A 188 -0.09 10.82 -11.15
CA ILE A 188 1.24 10.25 -11.40
C ILE A 188 2.30 11.34 -11.28
N VAL A 189 2.12 12.46 -11.99
CA VAL A 189 3.04 13.62 -11.94
C VAL A 189 3.19 14.12 -10.51
N PHE A 190 2.07 14.30 -9.80
CA PHE A 190 2.10 14.76 -8.42
C PHE A 190 2.84 13.80 -7.49
N ARG A 191 2.63 12.48 -7.63
CA ARG A 191 3.34 11.48 -6.81
C ARG A 191 4.82 11.35 -7.17
N ASP A 192 5.19 11.55 -8.42
CA ASP A 192 6.59 11.60 -8.84
C ASP A 192 7.29 12.82 -8.24
N GLU A 193 6.63 13.97 -8.15
CA GLU A 193 7.15 15.16 -7.47
C GLU A 193 7.34 14.95 -5.96
N LEU A 194 6.33 14.42 -5.25
CA LEU A 194 6.46 14.09 -3.82
C LEU A 194 7.60 13.09 -3.56
N ARG A 195 7.80 12.13 -4.48
CA ARG A 195 8.90 11.17 -4.40
C ARG A 195 10.24 11.88 -4.54
N ARG A 196 10.36 12.81 -5.49
CA ARG A 196 11.58 13.59 -5.70
C ARG A 196 11.91 14.41 -4.45
N GLN A 197 10.93 15.09 -3.86
CA GLN A 197 11.10 15.84 -2.61
C GLN A 197 11.66 14.97 -1.48
N ILE A 198 11.09 13.77 -1.25
CA ILE A 198 11.64 12.85 -0.23
C ILE A 198 13.06 12.39 -0.59
N SER A 199 13.34 12.16 -1.87
CA SER A 199 14.67 11.78 -2.32
C SER A 199 15.70 12.88 -2.07
N ASP A 200 15.34 14.13 -2.37
CA ASP A 200 16.20 15.30 -2.18
C ASP A 200 16.46 15.56 -0.69
N LEU A 201 15.48 15.30 0.19
CA LEU A 201 15.63 15.37 1.64
C LEU A 201 16.41 14.21 2.27
N ASN A 202 16.64 13.13 1.52
CA ASN A 202 17.46 11.99 1.96
C ASN A 202 18.92 12.08 1.45
N GLY A 203 19.17 12.98 0.50
CA GLY A 203 20.46 13.22 -0.14
C GLY A 203 21.36 14.15 0.65
#